data_AF-A0A138AE40-F1
#
_entry.id   AF-A0A138AE40-F1
#
_cell.length_a   1.000
_cell.length_b   1.000
_cell.length_c   1.000
_cell.angle_alpha   90.00
_cell.angle_beta   90.00
_cell.angle_gamma   90.00
#
_symmetry.space_group_name_H-M   'P 1'
#
loop_
_entity.id
_entity.type
_entity.pdbx_description
1 polymer ?
#
loop_
_entity_poly.entity_id
_entity_poly.type
_entity_poly.pdbx_seq_one_letter_code
_entity_poly.pdbx_strand_id
1 'polypeptide(L)'
;MQTYTSGMSSPRKVIVIGYHTSKLVRLVRAHDERWAVSRGRSESKLKEAVKHLALPADLIVLEGHGVLREGKPMFRGSNSAADEIEFAPPEIVAPQLIMSFCHGGSGPFRSRITEQSPDTQVLGPRDEVNWKGCADLVYEVIESYLEGVDLDAALRSAQGRGHRDAELWELWP
;
A
#
# COMPACT_ATOMS: atom_id res chain seq x y z
N MET A 1 8.68 -13.20 -42.99
CA MET A 1 9.43 -12.72 -41.82
C MET A 1 8.48 -11.86 -41.00
N GLN A 2 7.80 -12.45 -40.01
CA GLN A 2 6.85 -11.75 -39.15
C GLN A 2 7.62 -11.18 -37.96
N THR A 3 7.64 -9.86 -37.82
CA THR A 3 8.17 -9.15 -36.67
C THR A 3 7.15 -9.26 -35.54
N TYR A 4 7.50 -10.01 -34.49
CA TYR A 4 6.82 -9.97 -33.21
C TYR A 4 7.11 -8.60 -32.56
N THR A 5 6.19 -7.65 -32.73
CA THR A 5 6.11 -6.52 -31.79
C THR A 5 5.59 -7.08 -30.48
N SER A 6 6.48 -7.37 -29.53
CA SER A 6 6.09 -7.55 -28.14
C SER A 6 5.29 -6.32 -27.74
N GLY A 7 3.99 -6.49 -27.50
CA GLY A 7 3.17 -5.43 -26.94
C GLY A 7 3.73 -5.10 -25.56
N MET A 8 4.55 -4.06 -25.48
CA MET A 8 4.92 -3.49 -24.19
C MET A 8 3.62 -2.95 -23.59
N SER A 9 3.05 -3.68 -22.64
CA SER A 9 2.02 -3.14 -21.76
C SER A 9 2.55 -1.82 -21.19
N SER A 10 1.73 -0.77 -21.22
CA SER A 10 2.08 0.49 -20.56
C SER A 10 2.60 0.21 -19.15
N PRO A 11 3.69 0.86 -18.71
CA PRO A 11 4.26 0.62 -17.39
C PRO A 11 3.20 0.90 -16.32
N ARG A 12 2.98 -0.08 -15.42
CA ARG A 12 2.02 0.04 -14.33
C ARG A 12 2.41 1.18 -13.41
N LYS A 13 1.47 2.07 -13.13
CA LYS A 13 1.64 3.21 -12.24
C LYS A 13 1.35 2.80 -10.80
N VAL A 14 2.41 2.59 -10.03
CA VAL A 14 2.33 2.25 -8.60
C VAL A 14 2.78 3.42 -7.75
N ILE A 15 1.88 3.99 -6.93
CA ILE A 15 2.23 5.04 -5.97
C ILE A 15 2.54 4.40 -4.61
N VAL A 16 3.71 4.67 -4.05
CA VAL A 16 4.07 4.26 -2.69
C VAL A 16 4.11 5.48 -1.79
N ILE A 17 3.27 5.50 -0.77
CA ILE A 17 3.29 6.46 0.33
C ILE A 17 3.99 5.77 1.51
N GLY A 18 5.26 6.10 1.73
CA GLY A 18 6.09 5.36 2.69
C GLY A 18 7.19 6.18 3.34
N TYR A 19 8.02 5.50 4.13
CA TYR A 19 9.19 6.15 4.72
C TYR A 19 10.32 6.21 3.69
N HIS A 20 10.99 7.35 3.54
CA HIS A 20 11.94 7.57 2.43
C HIS A 20 13.13 6.58 2.38
N THR A 21 13.41 5.89 3.49
CA THR A 21 14.46 4.86 3.57
C THR A 21 13.93 3.44 3.38
N SER A 22 12.62 3.23 3.20
CA SER A 22 12.07 1.88 3.06
C SER A 22 12.50 1.26 1.74
N LYS A 23 12.67 -0.07 1.75
CA LYS A 23 13.01 -0.84 0.55
C LYS A 23 11.97 -0.63 -0.55
N LEU A 24 10.70 -0.55 -0.17
CA LEU A 24 9.58 -0.37 -1.10
C LEU A 24 9.63 0.98 -1.82
N VAL A 25 9.91 2.07 -1.09
CA VAL A 25 10.10 3.39 -1.70
C VAL A 25 11.29 3.38 -2.67
N ARG A 26 12.38 2.70 -2.32
CA ARG A 26 13.55 2.56 -3.21
C ARG A 26 13.24 1.74 -4.47
N LEU A 27 12.49 0.66 -4.33
CA LEU A 27 12.02 -0.16 -5.45
C LEU A 27 11.24 0.71 -6.43
N VAL A 28 10.17 1.37 -6.00
CA VAL A 28 9.36 2.19 -6.89
C VAL A 28 10.14 3.35 -7.49
N ARG A 29 11.09 3.95 -6.75
CA ARG A 29 11.98 4.98 -7.33
C ARG A 29 12.85 4.47 -8.47
N ALA A 30 13.30 3.22 -8.41
CA ALA A 30 14.08 2.63 -9.49
C ALA A 30 13.26 2.40 -10.76
N HIS A 31 11.94 2.24 -10.63
CA HIS A 31 11.01 2.14 -11.77
C HIS A 31 10.57 3.53 -12.28
N ASP A 32 10.09 4.40 -11.39
CA ASP A 32 9.74 5.80 -11.68
C ASP A 32 9.68 6.60 -10.37
N GLU A 33 10.65 7.50 -10.18
CA GLU A 33 10.80 8.27 -8.94
C GLU A 33 9.60 9.13 -8.58
N ARG A 34 8.76 9.50 -9.56
CA ARG A 34 7.61 10.40 -9.35
C ARG A 34 6.51 9.75 -8.51
N TRP A 35 6.51 8.43 -8.39
CA TRP A 35 5.46 7.69 -7.68
C TRP A 35 5.87 7.28 -6.26
N ALA A 36 7.04 7.71 -5.79
CA ALA A 36 7.51 7.50 -4.43
C ALA A 36 7.31 8.74 -3.54
N VAL A 37 6.24 8.71 -2.74
CA VAL A 37 5.81 9.78 -1.84
C VAL A 37 6.34 9.54 -0.43
N SER A 38 6.98 10.54 0.16
CA SER A 38 7.39 10.45 1.57
C SER A 38 6.26 10.83 2.50
N ARG A 39 5.93 9.96 3.46
CA ARG A 39 4.92 10.27 4.50
C ARG A 39 5.37 11.30 5.54
N GLY A 40 6.69 11.48 5.72
CA GLY A 40 7.26 12.35 6.75
C GLY A 40 6.93 11.92 8.20
N ARG A 41 7.09 12.85 9.15
CA ARG A 41 6.80 12.64 10.59
C ARG A 41 5.96 13.75 11.23
N SER A 42 5.74 14.87 10.56
CA SER A 42 4.86 15.94 11.05
C SER A 42 3.43 15.72 10.59
N GLU A 43 2.46 16.23 11.35
CA GLU A 43 1.04 16.27 10.95
C GLU A 43 0.85 16.83 9.54
N SER A 44 1.53 17.94 9.21
CA SER A 44 1.46 18.57 7.89
C SER A 44 1.91 17.62 6.77
N LYS A 45 3.00 16.87 7.00
CA LYS A 45 3.55 15.93 6.02
C LYS A 45 2.68 14.69 5.88
N LEU A 46 2.09 14.20 6.96
CA LEU A 46 1.16 13.08 6.92
C LEU A 46 -0.12 13.46 6.16
N LYS A 47 -0.67 14.65 6.41
CA LYS A 47 -1.83 15.16 5.66
C LYS A 47 -1.51 15.31 4.18
N GLU A 48 -0.35 15.87 3.85
CA GLU A 48 0.12 15.98 2.47
C GLU A 48 0.26 14.61 1.80
N ALA A 49 0.82 13.63 2.51
CA ALA A 49 0.99 12.27 2.00
C ALA A 49 -0.35 11.58 1.73
N VAL A 50 -1.32 11.68 2.64
CA VAL A 50 -2.67 11.10 2.47
C VAL A 50 -3.41 11.70 1.25
N LYS A 51 -3.17 12.96 0.89
CA LYS A 51 -3.74 13.56 -0.33
C LYS A 51 -3.29 12.85 -1.62
N HIS A 52 -2.15 12.16 -1.61
CA HIS A 52 -1.68 11.43 -2.79
C HIS A 52 -2.52 10.18 -3.09
N LEU A 53 -3.40 9.74 -2.18
CA LEU A 53 -4.40 8.70 -2.45
C LEU A 53 -5.37 9.10 -3.59
N ALA A 54 -5.58 10.41 -3.81
CA ALA A 54 -6.42 10.92 -4.89
C ALA A 54 -5.73 10.99 -6.26
N LEU A 55 -4.45 10.63 -6.34
CA LEU A 55 -3.74 10.63 -7.63
C LEU A 55 -4.10 9.38 -8.42
N PRO A 56 -4.41 9.49 -9.72
CA PRO A 56 -4.71 8.34 -10.56
C PRO A 56 -3.55 7.33 -10.54
N ALA A 57 -3.79 6.06 -10.24
CA ALA A 57 -2.78 5.01 -10.26
C ALA A 57 -3.43 3.65 -10.57
N ASP A 58 -2.63 2.69 -11.02
CA ASP A 58 -3.09 1.30 -11.14
C ASP A 58 -3.11 0.62 -9.77
N LEU A 59 -2.20 1.04 -8.88
CA LEU A 59 -2.10 0.56 -7.51
C LEU A 59 -1.51 1.64 -6.61
N ILE A 60 -2.02 1.75 -5.38
CA ILE A 60 -1.42 2.57 -4.33
C ILE A 60 -1.00 1.67 -3.17
N VAL A 61 0.14 1.99 -2.55
CA VAL A 61 0.62 1.32 -1.34
C VAL A 61 0.78 2.36 -0.23
N LEU A 62 0.08 2.16 0.87
CA LEU A 62 0.19 2.93 2.08
C LEU A 62 1.02 2.14 3.10
N GLU A 63 2.29 2.50 3.23
CA GLU A 63 3.22 1.93 4.20
C GLU A 63 3.23 2.80 5.47
N GLY A 64 3.02 2.19 6.64
CA GLY A 64 3.06 2.93 7.90
C GLY A 64 2.66 2.17 9.13
N HIS A 65 2.00 2.87 10.04
CA HIS A 65 1.42 2.31 11.24
C HIS A 65 0.01 2.87 11.38
N GLY A 66 -0.96 1.97 11.51
CA GLY A 66 -2.31 2.31 11.94
C GLY A 66 -2.44 2.07 13.45
N VAL A 67 -3.21 2.92 14.12
CA VAL A 67 -3.66 2.68 15.50
C VAL A 67 -5.09 3.15 15.66
N LEU A 68 -5.84 2.54 16.58
CA LEU A 68 -7.14 3.06 16.98
C LEU A 68 -6.99 3.91 18.23
N ARG A 69 -7.47 5.15 18.19
CA ARG A 69 -7.60 6.00 19.36
C ARG A 69 -9.04 6.43 19.51
N GLU A 70 -9.65 6.07 20.63
CA GLU A 70 -11.04 6.44 20.92
C GLU A 70 -12.00 6.03 19.78
N GLY A 71 -11.74 4.85 19.18
CA GLY A 71 -12.50 4.32 18.05
C GLY A 71 -12.17 4.92 16.67
N LYS A 72 -11.23 5.87 16.59
CA LYS A 72 -10.83 6.51 15.33
C LYS A 72 -9.56 5.91 14.75
N PRO A 73 -9.50 5.63 13.43
CA PRO A 73 -8.28 5.21 12.76
C PRO A 73 -7.28 6.38 12.69
N MET A 74 -6.07 6.17 13.19
CA MET A 74 -5.00 7.15 13.21
C MET A 74 -3.79 6.66 12.41
N PHE A 75 -3.41 7.39 11.35
CA PHE A 75 -2.25 7.07 10.54
C PHE A 75 -0.99 7.76 11.07
N ARG A 76 0.11 7.01 11.19
CA ARG A 76 1.33 7.49 11.86
C ARG A 76 2.56 7.47 10.97
N GLY A 77 3.40 8.49 11.13
CA GLY A 77 4.72 8.58 10.50
C GLY A 77 5.76 7.68 11.16
N SER A 78 5.62 7.41 12.46
CA SER A 78 6.51 6.58 13.27
C SER A 78 5.77 5.96 14.46
N ASN A 79 6.50 5.31 15.38
CA ASN A 79 5.95 4.82 16.65
C ASN A 79 5.66 5.93 17.67
N SER A 80 5.94 7.21 17.37
CA SER A 80 5.66 8.36 18.22
C SER A 80 4.20 8.82 18.13
N ALA A 81 3.57 9.13 19.27
CA ALA A 81 2.18 9.62 19.33
C ALA A 81 2.04 11.04 18.76
N ALA A 82 3.14 11.81 18.73
CA ALA A 82 3.16 13.15 18.16
C ALA A 82 3.15 13.13 16.61
N ASP A 83 3.33 11.96 16.00
CA ASP A 83 3.47 11.77 14.56
C ASP A 83 2.21 11.09 13.99
N GLU A 84 1.02 11.44 14.47
CA GLU A 84 -0.25 10.80 14.08
C GLU A 84 -1.29 11.80 13.58
N ILE A 85 -2.12 11.38 12.63
CA ILE A 85 -3.29 12.13 12.16
C ILE A 85 -4.51 11.23 12.12
N GLU A 86 -5.71 11.78 12.31
CA GLU A 86 -6.92 11.04 11.99
C GLU A 86 -6.91 10.67 10.51
N PHE A 87 -7.13 9.39 10.21
CA PHE A 87 -7.12 8.89 8.85
C PHE A 87 -8.44 9.23 8.16
N ALA A 88 -8.41 10.34 7.41
CA ALA A 88 -9.49 10.82 6.58
C ALA A 88 -9.01 10.90 5.12
N PRO A 89 -8.99 9.76 4.40
CA PRO A 89 -8.54 9.74 3.01
C PRO A 89 -9.51 10.53 2.10
N PRO A 90 -9.00 11.16 1.02
CA PRO A 90 -9.88 11.62 -0.06
C PRO A 90 -10.47 10.42 -0.82
N GLU A 91 -11.28 10.70 -1.84
CA GLU A 91 -11.61 9.68 -2.86
C GLU A 91 -10.32 9.14 -3.50
N ILE A 92 -10.23 7.82 -3.58
CA ILE A 92 -9.07 7.08 -4.07
C ILE A 92 -9.26 6.81 -5.54
N VAL A 93 -8.30 7.27 -6.34
CA VAL A 93 -8.34 7.13 -7.80
C VAL A 93 -7.43 5.99 -8.23
N ALA A 94 -7.59 4.84 -7.57
CA ALA A 94 -6.91 3.61 -7.92
C ALA A 94 -7.85 2.43 -7.67
N PRO A 95 -7.89 1.43 -8.56
CA PRO A 95 -8.75 0.27 -8.36
C PRO A 95 -8.29 -0.60 -7.18
N GLN A 96 -7.03 -0.47 -6.76
CA GLN A 96 -6.39 -1.31 -5.76
C GLN A 96 -5.54 -0.47 -4.79
N LEU A 97 -5.60 -0.83 -3.51
CA LEU A 97 -4.83 -0.23 -2.43
C LEU A 97 -4.22 -1.33 -1.55
N ILE A 98 -2.91 -1.26 -1.28
CA ILE A 98 -2.26 -2.06 -0.23
C ILE A 98 -2.12 -1.22 1.04
N MET A 99 -2.64 -1.69 2.16
CA MET A 99 -2.39 -1.13 3.48
C MET A 99 -1.38 -1.98 4.25
N SER A 100 -0.13 -1.53 4.26
CA SER A 100 1.02 -2.23 4.84
C SER A 100 1.24 -1.82 6.31
N PHE A 101 0.33 -2.26 7.18
CA PHE A 101 0.37 -2.13 8.64
C PHE A 101 -0.66 -3.04 9.30
N CYS A 102 -0.51 -3.32 10.60
CA CYS A 102 -1.42 -4.18 11.39
C CYS A 102 -2.89 -3.79 11.18
N HIS A 103 -3.76 -4.78 11.00
CA HIS A 103 -5.18 -4.59 10.69
C HIS A 103 -5.44 -3.68 9.47
N GLY A 104 -4.51 -3.58 8.53
CA GLY A 104 -4.69 -2.79 7.33
C GLY A 104 -5.89 -3.28 6.51
N GLY A 105 -6.10 -4.59 6.40
CA GLY A 105 -7.22 -5.16 5.65
C GLY A 105 -8.53 -5.24 6.44
N SER A 106 -8.48 -5.17 7.76
CA SER A 106 -9.64 -5.40 8.64
C SER A 106 -9.92 -4.20 9.55
N GLY A 107 -11.17 -3.76 9.59
CA GLY A 107 -11.61 -2.76 10.58
C GLY A 107 -11.63 -1.31 10.08
N PRO A 108 -11.45 -0.32 10.99
CA PRO A 108 -11.89 1.05 10.74
C PRO A 108 -11.19 1.77 9.58
N PHE A 109 -9.92 1.43 9.28
CA PHE A 109 -9.23 1.99 8.11
C PHE A 109 -9.93 1.59 6.82
N ARG A 110 -10.18 0.29 6.61
CA ARG A 110 -10.91 -0.20 5.44
C ARG A 110 -12.31 0.41 5.36
N SER A 111 -13.04 0.50 6.47
CA SER A 111 -14.37 1.14 6.48
C SER A 111 -14.33 2.56 5.91
N ARG A 112 -13.35 3.38 6.31
CA ARG A 112 -13.17 4.74 5.76
C ARG A 112 -12.84 4.74 4.27
N ILE A 113 -12.04 3.78 3.82
CA ILE A 113 -11.73 3.61 2.38
C ILE A 113 -13.00 3.27 1.61
N THR A 114 -13.75 2.25 2.05
CA THR A 114 -14.95 1.77 1.34
C THR A 114 -16.10 2.78 1.38
N GLU A 115 -16.20 3.59 2.43
CA GLU A 115 -17.15 4.70 2.50
C GLU A 115 -16.89 5.74 1.42
N GLN A 116 -15.61 6.03 1.15
CA GLN A 116 -15.20 7.10 0.26
C GLN A 116 -14.90 6.62 -1.17
N SER A 117 -14.62 5.34 -1.35
CA SER A 117 -14.19 4.71 -2.61
C SER A 117 -14.63 3.24 -2.63
N PRO A 118 -15.95 2.98 -2.82
CA PRO A 118 -16.55 1.66 -2.66
C PRO A 118 -16.05 0.62 -3.67
N ASP A 119 -15.47 1.06 -4.80
CA ASP A 119 -14.94 0.18 -5.85
C ASP A 119 -13.44 -0.13 -5.68
N THR A 120 -12.78 0.44 -4.66
CA THR A 120 -11.35 0.20 -4.40
C THR A 120 -11.15 -1.09 -3.62
N GLN A 121 -10.47 -2.06 -4.22
CA GLN A 121 -10.05 -3.27 -3.54
C GLN A 121 -8.92 -2.97 -2.56
N VAL A 122 -9.01 -3.55 -1.36
CA VAL A 122 -8.03 -3.33 -0.29
C VAL A 122 -7.29 -4.63 0.00
N LEU A 123 -5.98 -4.65 -0.22
CA LEU A 123 -5.10 -5.69 0.28
C LEU A 123 -4.50 -5.24 1.61
N GLY A 124 -4.63 -6.06 2.65
CA GLY A 124 -3.96 -5.81 3.91
C GLY A 124 -4.08 -6.98 4.87
N PRO A 125 -3.36 -6.93 6.01
CA PRO A 125 -3.44 -7.98 7.01
C PRO A 125 -4.74 -7.87 7.81
N ARG A 126 -5.28 -9.03 8.19
CA ARG A 126 -6.44 -9.20 9.09
C ARG A 126 -6.14 -8.89 10.56
N ASP A 127 -4.88 -9.00 10.94
CA ASP A 127 -4.45 -8.92 12.34
C ASP A 127 -3.09 -8.22 12.46
N GLU A 128 -2.50 -8.28 13.65
CA GLU A 128 -1.12 -7.94 13.89
C GLU A 128 -0.18 -8.78 13.01
N VAL A 129 0.81 -8.10 12.42
CA VAL A 129 1.84 -8.71 11.60
C VAL A 129 3.21 -8.23 12.04
N ASN A 130 4.22 -9.07 11.88
CA ASN A 130 5.59 -8.65 12.07
C ASN A 130 5.96 -7.62 11.01
N TRP A 131 6.46 -6.45 11.43
CA TRP A 131 6.80 -5.36 10.51
C TRP A 131 7.81 -5.76 9.43
N LYS A 132 8.76 -6.66 9.73
CA LYS A 132 9.77 -7.12 8.77
C LYS A 132 9.15 -8.07 7.76
N GLY A 133 8.35 -9.04 8.24
CA GLY A 133 7.60 -9.95 7.37
C GLY A 133 6.61 -9.20 6.46
N CYS A 134 5.90 -8.22 7.01
CA CYS A 134 5.03 -7.31 6.26
C CYS A 134 5.78 -6.58 5.15
N ALA A 135 6.93 -5.97 5.46
CA ALA A 135 7.72 -5.23 4.48
C ALA A 135 8.30 -6.12 3.37
N ASP A 136 8.82 -7.30 3.72
CA ASP A 136 9.39 -8.23 2.74
C ASP A 136 8.28 -8.85 1.84
N LEU A 137 7.11 -9.20 2.41
CA LEU A 137 5.95 -9.66 1.63
C LEU A 137 5.46 -8.62 0.63
N VAL A 138 5.22 -7.39 1.09
CA VAL A 138 4.72 -6.30 0.22
C VAL A 138 5.75 -5.96 -0.85
N TYR A 139 7.04 -6.01 -0.53
CA TYR A 139 8.09 -5.84 -1.53
C TYR A 139 7.97 -6.87 -2.66
N GLU A 140 7.87 -8.17 -2.34
CA GLU A 140 7.76 -9.23 -3.35
C GLU A 140 6.48 -9.13 -4.19
N VAL A 141 5.36 -8.75 -3.56
CA VAL A 141 4.09 -8.52 -4.25
C VAL A 141 4.22 -7.36 -5.25
N ILE A 142 4.84 -6.26 -4.84
CA ILE A 142 5.00 -5.08 -5.71
C ILE A 142 6.02 -5.32 -6.82
N GLU A 143 7.11 -6.04 -6.54
CA GLU A 143 8.07 -6.47 -7.57
C GLU A 143 7.37 -7.28 -8.66
N SER A 144 6.61 -8.32 -8.28
CA SER A 144 5.84 -9.13 -9.24
C SER A 144 4.76 -8.31 -9.96
N TYR A 145 4.10 -7.39 -9.25
CA TYR A 145 3.08 -6.53 -9.85
C TYR A 145 3.67 -5.59 -10.91
N LEU A 146 4.85 -5.03 -10.67
CA LEU A 146 5.54 -4.18 -11.64
C LEU A 146 5.99 -4.98 -12.88
N GLU A 147 6.23 -6.28 -12.74
CA GLU A 147 6.51 -7.22 -13.84
C GLU A 147 5.26 -7.68 -14.62
N GLY A 148 4.07 -7.23 -14.21
CA GLY A 148 2.82 -7.52 -14.91
C GLY A 148 1.97 -8.64 -14.30
N VAL A 149 2.34 -9.17 -13.14
CA VAL A 149 1.53 -10.18 -12.42
C VAL A 149 0.37 -9.50 -11.70
N ASP A 150 -0.86 -10.00 -11.84
CA ASP A 150 -2.01 -9.42 -11.13
C ASP A 150 -1.87 -9.52 -9.60
N LEU A 151 -2.46 -8.57 -8.87
CA LEU A 151 -2.25 -8.41 -7.43
C LEU A 151 -2.56 -9.69 -6.61
N ASP A 152 -3.67 -10.36 -6.90
CA ASP A 152 -4.04 -11.62 -6.23
C ASP A 152 -3.03 -12.74 -6.54
N ALA A 153 -2.59 -12.85 -7.80
CA ALA A 153 -1.60 -13.84 -8.19
C ALA A 153 -0.22 -13.55 -7.57
N ALA A 154 0.17 -12.28 -7.48
CA ALA A 154 1.39 -11.84 -6.81
C ALA A 154 1.35 -12.17 -5.31
N LEU A 155 0.22 -11.91 -4.64
CA LEU A 155 0.00 -12.26 -3.23
C LEU A 155 0.11 -13.78 -3.01
N ARG A 156 -0.58 -14.59 -3.80
CA ARG A 156 -0.55 -16.06 -3.68
C ARG A 156 0.85 -16.63 -3.92
N SER A 157 1.55 -16.11 -4.92
CA SER A 157 2.93 -16.48 -5.21
C SER A 157 3.86 -16.19 -4.03
N ALA A 158 3.74 -15.01 -3.42
CA ALA A 158 4.53 -14.64 -2.25
C ALA A 158 4.15 -15.48 -1.02
N GLN A 159 2.87 -15.71 -0.76
CA GLN A 159 2.39 -16.62 0.30
C GLN A 159 3.01 -18.02 0.20
N GLY A 160 3.13 -18.56 -1.02
CA GLY A 160 3.74 -19.87 -1.27
C GLY A 160 5.24 -19.98 -0.93
N ARG A 161 5.93 -18.86 -0.66
CA ARG A 161 7.38 -18.83 -0.35
C ARG A 161 7.69 -18.84 1.15
N GLY A 162 6.69 -19.00 2.01
CA GLY A 162 6.90 -19.26 3.44
C GLY A 162 6.99 -18.01 4.32
N HIS A 163 6.40 -16.90 3.90
CA HIS A 163 6.21 -15.73 4.77
C HIS A 163 5.26 -16.08 5.91
N ARG A 164 5.79 -16.14 7.14
CA ARG A 164 5.07 -16.62 8.34
C ARG A 164 3.71 -15.95 8.58
N ASP A 165 3.60 -14.67 8.22
CA ASP A 165 2.40 -13.87 8.46
C ASP A 165 1.57 -13.67 7.18
N ALA A 166 1.98 -14.23 6.03
CA ALA A 166 1.30 -13.96 4.76
C ALA A 166 -0.10 -14.59 4.67
N GLU A 167 -0.39 -15.63 5.46
CA GLU A 167 -1.74 -16.18 5.59
C GLU A 167 -2.73 -15.16 6.19
N LEU A 168 -2.24 -14.16 6.92
CA LEU A 168 -3.07 -13.11 7.50
C LEU A 168 -3.47 -12.06 6.44
N TRP A 169 -2.89 -12.08 5.25
CA TRP A 169 -3.15 -11.11 4.19
C TRP A 169 -4.27 -11.56 3.27
N GLU A 170 -5.22 -10.67 3.05
CA GLU A 170 -6.36 -10.91 2.18
C GLU A 170 -6.64 -9.69 1.31
N LEU A 171 -7.13 -9.98 0.10
CA LEU A 171 -7.69 -8.98 -0.78
C LEU A 171 -9.19 -8.87 -0.49
N TRP A 172 -9.63 -7.67 -0.14
CA TRP A 172 -11.01 -7.34 0.17
C TRP A 172 -11.61 -6.57 -0.99
N PRO A 173 -12.86 -6.86 -1.38
CA PRO A 173 -13.59 -6.02 -2.30
C PRO A 173 -13.94 -4.67 -1.66
#